data_AF-A0A094QGZ0-F1
#
_entry.id   AF-A0A094QGZ0-F1
#
_cell.length_a   1.000
_cell.length_b   1.000
_cell.length_c   1.000
_cell.angle_alpha   90.00
_cell.angle_beta   90.00
_cell.angle_gamma   90.00
#
_symmetry.space_group_name_H-M   'P 1'
#
loop_
_entity.id
_entity.type
_entity.pdbx_description
1 polymer ?
#
loop_
_entity_poly.entity_id
_entity_poly.type
_entity_poly.pdbx_seq_one_letter_code
_entity_poly.pdbx_strand_id
1 'polypeptide(L)'
;MTLLITTAKTPIGNLNLIADEHVLLGANLSNVSALKAGLDMAESEREFKIVKSIPIISDLIADYFAGDISAINGISVRQPGATFSQSAWKAMRKVRAGAVISYADLADRAGS
;
A
#
# COMPACT_ATOMS: atom_id res chain seq x y z
N MET A 1 -11.58 8.85 13.79
CA MET A 1 -11.58 7.37 13.92
C MET A 1 -10.15 6.88 14.04
N THR A 2 -9.92 5.78 14.75
CA THR A 2 -8.57 5.23 15.03
C THR A 2 -8.00 4.49 13.81
N LEU A 3 -6.72 4.68 13.52
CA LEU A 3 -6.00 3.95 12.48
C LEU A 3 -5.52 2.60 12.99
N LEU A 4 -5.59 1.57 12.15
CA LEU A 4 -5.10 0.23 12.48
C LEU A 4 -3.66 0.09 11.99
N ILE A 5 -2.78 -0.45 12.83
CA ILE A 5 -1.41 -0.77 12.44
C ILE A 5 -1.10 -2.24 12.73
N THR A 6 -0.46 -2.91 11.77
CA THR A 6 0.01 -4.28 11.94
C THR A 6 1.32 -4.51 11.19
N THR A 7 2.01 -5.59 11.55
CA THR A 7 3.22 -6.05 10.87
C THR A 7 3.01 -7.50 10.46
N ALA A 8 2.96 -7.75 9.16
CA ALA A 8 2.88 -9.08 8.58
C ALA A 8 4.30 -9.63 8.33
N LYS A 9 4.54 -10.87 8.74
CA LYS A 9 5.77 -11.59 8.35
C LYS A 9 5.58 -12.10 6.93
N THR A 10 6.50 -11.74 6.03
CA THR A 10 6.45 -12.14 4.62
C THR A 10 7.79 -12.78 4.21
N PRO A 11 7.85 -13.54 3.11
CA PRO A 11 9.11 -14.08 2.57
C PRO A 11 10.18 -13.03 2.28
N ILE A 12 9.80 -11.76 2.11
CA ILE A 12 10.70 -10.63 1.82
C ILE A 12 10.95 -9.74 3.04
N GLY A 13 10.61 -10.22 4.25
CA GLY A 13 10.79 -9.52 5.50
C GLY A 13 9.47 -9.04 6.13
N ASN A 14 9.58 -8.11 7.08
CA ASN A 14 8.42 -7.56 7.79
C ASN A 14 7.75 -6.47 6.93
N LEU A 15 6.49 -6.69 6.57
CA LEU A 15 5.64 -5.71 5.90
C LEU A 15 4.78 -4.99 6.95
N ASN A 16 5.07 -3.71 7.18
CA ASN A 16 4.28 -2.86 8.08
C ASN A 16 3.13 -2.24 7.30
N LEU A 17 1.94 -2.23 7.88
CA LEU A 17 0.71 -1.75 7.24
C LEU A 17 -0.02 -0.77 8.16
N ILE A 18 -0.48 0.34 7.61
CA ILE A 18 -1.42 1.26 8.28
C ILE A 18 -2.68 1.36 7.43
N ALA A 19 -3.84 1.16 8.05
CA ALA A 19 -5.13 1.23 7.39
C ALA A 19 -6.16 2.05 8.18
N ASP A 20 -7.08 2.63 7.43
CA ASP A 20 -8.32 3.23 7.90
C ASP A 20 -9.46 2.29 7.50
N GLU A 21 -9.94 1.50 8.46
CA GLU A 21 -10.88 0.40 8.21
C GLU A 21 -10.39 -0.57 7.11
N HIS A 22 -11.00 -0.48 5.91
CA HIS A 22 -10.72 -1.33 4.75
C HIS A 22 -9.83 -0.64 3.71
N VAL A 23 -9.32 0.57 4.01
CA VAL A 23 -8.49 1.36 3.10
C VAL A 23 -7.06 1.42 3.60
N LEU A 24 -6.12 0.90 2.81
CA LEU A 24 -4.70 0.95 3.11
C LEU A 24 -4.15 2.36 2.84
N LEU A 25 -3.52 2.96 3.85
CA LEU A 25 -2.92 4.29 3.78
C LEU A 25 -1.42 4.21 3.50
N GLY A 26 -0.77 3.17 4.01
CA GLY A 26 0.66 2.98 3.80
C GLY A 26 1.09 1.54 4.02
N ALA A 27 2.11 1.15 3.27
CA ALA A 27 2.83 -0.10 3.44
C ALA A 27 4.33 0.12 3.26
N ASN A 28 5.17 -0.47 4.11
CA ASN A 28 6.63 -0.44 3.93
C ASN A 28 7.33 -1.70 4.44
N LEU A 29 8.56 -1.91 3.97
CA LEU A 29 9.46 -2.99 4.40
C LEU A 29 10.53 -2.53 5.40
N SER A 30 10.44 -1.28 5.88
CA SER A 30 11.43 -0.71 6.81
C SER A 30 10.96 -0.85 8.26
N ASN A 31 10.47 0.22 8.86
CA ASN A 31 9.98 0.21 10.23
C ASN A 31 8.71 1.08 10.38
N VAL A 32 8.01 0.85 11.48
CA VAL A 32 6.76 1.54 11.84
C VAL A 32 6.93 3.05 11.98
N SER A 33 8.08 3.53 12.47
CA SER A 33 8.34 4.97 12.61
C SER A 33 8.39 5.65 11.25
N ALA A 34 9.14 5.08 10.30
CA ALA A 34 9.19 5.55 8.93
C ALA A 34 7.82 5.47 8.22
N LEU A 35 7.02 4.46 8.56
CA LEU A 35 5.67 4.32 8.00
C LEU A 35 4.76 5.48 8.47
N LYS A 36 4.78 5.77 9.77
CA LYS A 36 4.01 6.87 10.36
C LYS A 36 4.45 8.23 9.83
N ALA A 37 5.76 8.42 9.65
CA ALA A 37 6.31 9.66 9.11
C ALA A 37 5.92 9.92 7.63
N GLY A 38 5.50 8.89 6.90
CA GLY A 38 5.03 9.00 5.52
C GLY A 38 3.53 9.28 5.36
N LEU A 39 2.77 9.32 6.46
CA LEU A 39 1.35 9.68 6.42
C LEU A 39 1.17 11.18 6.17
N ASP A 40 0.00 11.57 5.68
CA ASP A 40 -0.36 12.99 5.67
C ASP A 40 -0.49 13.53 7.11
N MET A 41 -0.42 14.86 7.25
CA MET A 41 -0.45 15.50 8.56
C MET A 41 -1.73 15.14 9.34
N ALA A 42 -2.89 15.19 8.69
CA ALA A 42 -4.17 14.91 9.33
C ALA A 42 -4.29 13.44 9.79
N GLU A 43 -3.72 12.50 9.05
CA GLU A 43 -3.70 11.08 9.38
C GLU A 43 -2.68 10.77 10.49
N SER A 44 -1.53 11.46 10.49
CA SER A 44 -0.49 11.28 11.51
C SER A 44 -0.90 11.71 12.92
N GLU A 45 -1.85 12.65 13.04
CA GLU A 45 -2.40 13.13 14.31
C GLU A 45 -3.46 12.19 14.90
N ARG A 46 -3.93 11.21 14.12
CA ARG A 46 -4.95 10.25 14.57
C ARG A 46 -4.35 9.25 15.56
N GLU A 47 -5.21 8.73 16.42
CA GLU A 47 -4.83 7.60 17.28
C GLU A 47 -4.53 6.35 16.44
N PHE A 48 -3.52 5.59 16.88
CA PHE A 48 -3.14 4.31 16.28
C PHE A 48 -3.47 3.16 17.23
N LYS A 49 -4.09 2.11 16.71
CA LYS A 49 -4.33 0.85 17.41
C LYS A 49 -3.52 -0.25 16.76
N ILE A 50 -2.62 -0.85 17.53
CA ILE A 50 -1.88 -2.03 17.12
C ILE A 50 -2.83 -3.23 17.12
N VAL A 51 -2.92 -3.92 15.99
CA VAL A 51 -3.75 -5.10 15.81
C VAL A 51 -2.93 -6.26 15.27
N LYS A 52 -3.37 -7.49 15.56
CA LYS A 52 -2.73 -8.70 15.03
C LYS A 52 -2.91 -8.84 13.52
N SER A 53 -4.05 -8.39 13.01
CA SER A 53 -4.38 -8.37 11.58
C SER A 53 -5.36 -7.24 11.30
N ILE A 54 -5.32 -6.73 10.08
CA ILE A 54 -6.28 -5.77 9.53
C ILE A 54 -7.26 -6.58 8.67
N PRO A 55 -8.56 -6.61 8.99
CA PRO A 55 -9.54 -7.43 8.26
C PRO A 55 -9.47 -7.20 6.75
N ILE A 56 -9.60 -8.27 5.97
CA ILE A 56 -9.51 -8.29 4.50
C ILE A 56 -8.09 -8.00 3.99
N ILE A 57 -7.46 -6.89 4.41
CA ILE A 57 -6.13 -6.49 3.92
C ILE A 57 -5.07 -7.54 4.27
N SER A 58 -5.05 -8.04 5.51
CA SER A 58 -4.07 -9.05 5.92
C SER A 58 -4.25 -10.38 5.19
N ASP A 59 -5.48 -10.76 4.87
CA ASP A 59 -5.79 -11.99 4.15
C ASP A 59 -5.33 -11.87 2.69
N LEU A 60 -5.65 -10.77 2.01
CA LEU A 60 -5.19 -10.51 0.64
C LEU A 60 -3.66 -10.44 0.51
N ILE A 61 -2.98 -9.91 1.53
CA ILE A 61 -1.51 -9.93 1.59
C ILE A 61 -1.00 -11.37 1.75
N ALA A 62 -1.63 -12.18 2.61
CA ALA A 62 -1.26 -13.57 2.78
C ALA A 62 -1.47 -14.38 1.48
N ASP A 63 -2.60 -14.20 0.80
CA ASP A 63 -2.92 -14.85 -0.48
C ASP A 63 -1.91 -14.51 -1.57
N TYR A 64 -1.48 -13.25 -1.63
CA TYR A 64 -0.41 -12.82 -2.55
C TYR A 64 0.89 -13.57 -2.33
N PHE A 65 1.33 -13.68 -1.07
CA PHE A 65 2.54 -14.44 -0.74
C PHE A 65 2.35 -15.96 -0.83
N ALA A 66 1.10 -16.45 -0.83
CA ALA A 66 0.76 -17.85 -1.10
C ALA A 66 0.71 -18.20 -2.60
N GLY A 67 0.82 -17.19 -3.48
CA GLY A 67 0.93 -17.37 -4.93
C GLY A 67 -0.24 -16.80 -5.73
N ASP A 68 -1.30 -16.30 -5.10
CA ASP A 68 -2.32 -15.51 -5.79
C ASP A 68 -1.83 -14.07 -6.00
N ILE A 69 -0.99 -13.90 -7.01
CA ILE A 69 -0.40 -12.61 -7.39
C ILE A 69 -1.44 -11.53 -7.73
N SER A 70 -2.72 -11.90 -7.91
CA SER A 70 -3.80 -10.97 -8.20
C SER A 70 -4.50 -10.44 -6.94
N ALA A 71 -4.36 -11.08 -5.79
CA ALA A 71 -5.07 -10.76 -4.54
C ALA A 71 -4.86 -9.30 -4.09
N ILE A 72 -3.64 -8.77 -4.21
CA ILE A 72 -3.33 -7.37 -3.85
C ILE A 72 -4.12 -6.33 -4.65
N ASN A 73 -4.67 -6.69 -5.81
CA ASN A 73 -5.51 -5.79 -6.58
C ASN A 73 -6.85 -5.50 -5.91
N GLY A 74 -7.30 -6.37 -5.00
CA GLY A 74 -8.50 -6.17 -4.18
C GLY A 74 -8.31 -5.16 -3.04
N ILE A 75 -7.08 -4.70 -2.79
CA ILE A 75 -6.80 -3.73 -1.73
C ILE A 75 -7.15 -2.32 -2.21
N SER A 76 -8.13 -1.72 -1.52
CA SER A 76 -8.44 -0.30 -1.61
C SER A 76 -7.33 0.51 -0.95
N VAL A 77 -6.85 1.54 -1.65
CA VAL A 77 -5.75 2.40 -1.17
C VAL A 77 -6.15 3.85 -1.20
N ARG A 78 -5.64 4.64 -0.25
CA ARG A 78 -5.73 6.10 -0.26
C ARG A 78 -4.34 6.66 0.00
N GLN A 79 -3.76 7.24 -1.04
CA GLN A 79 -2.48 7.94 -0.95
C GLN A 79 -2.66 9.34 -1.53
N PRO A 80 -2.54 10.40 -0.73
CA PRO A 80 -2.54 11.77 -1.24
C PRO A 80 -1.36 12.00 -2.19
N GLY A 81 -1.55 12.85 -3.20
CA GLY A 81 -0.49 13.17 -4.14
C GLY A 81 -0.95 14.06 -5.28
N ALA A 82 0.00 14.70 -5.96
CA ALA A 82 -0.27 15.53 -7.12
C ALA A 82 -0.89 14.72 -8.28
N THR A 83 -1.56 15.40 -9.21
CA THR A 83 -2.26 14.78 -10.35
C THR A 83 -1.37 13.82 -11.13
N PHE A 84 -0.12 14.20 -11.40
CA PHE A 84 0.84 13.34 -12.09
C PHE A 84 1.12 12.05 -11.29
N SER A 85 1.41 12.14 -9.99
CA SER A 85 1.67 10.97 -9.14
C SER A 85 0.45 10.04 -9.11
N GLN A 86 -0.76 10.58 -9.01
CA GLN A 86 -2.00 9.80 -9.08
C GLN A 86 -2.13 9.05 -10.41
N SER A 87 -1.86 9.72 -11.53
CA SER A 87 -1.87 9.11 -12.85
C SER A 87 -0.82 8.00 -12.98
N ALA A 88 0.41 8.25 -12.50
CA ALA A 88 1.48 7.26 -12.48
C ALA A 88 1.14 6.04 -11.63
N TRP A 89 0.60 6.22 -10.41
CA TRP A 89 0.16 5.10 -9.55
C TRP A 89 -0.95 4.28 -10.21
N LYS A 90 -1.94 4.93 -10.84
CA LYS A 90 -2.99 4.26 -11.61
C LYS A 90 -2.42 3.49 -12.81
N ALA A 91 -1.41 4.04 -13.50
CA ALA A 91 -0.74 3.35 -14.60
C ALA A 91 0.06 2.14 -14.12
N MET A 92 0.76 2.24 -12.98
CA MET A 92 1.49 1.12 -12.38
C MET A 92 0.56 -0.04 -11.99
N ARG A 93 -0.64 0.23 -11.47
CA ARG A 93 -1.64 -0.82 -11.16
C ARG A 93 -2.14 -1.58 -12.41
N LYS A 94 -1.92 -1.06 -13.61
CA LYS A 94 -2.28 -1.73 -14.88
C LYS A 94 -1.15 -2.58 -15.45
N VAL A 95 0.05 -2.55 -14.86
CA VAL A 95 1.16 -3.41 -15.28
C VAL A 95 0.85 -4.85 -14.86
N ARG A 96 0.75 -5.75 -15.84
CA ARG A 96 0.51 -7.17 -15.58
C ARG A 96 1.66 -7.75 -14.75
N ALA A 97 1.33 -8.60 -13.79
CA ALA A 97 2.35 -9.34 -13.04
C ALA A 97 3.30 -10.10 -13.98
N GLY A 98 4.60 -10.01 -13.71
CA GLY A 98 5.67 -10.57 -14.53
C GLY A 98 6.01 -9.75 -15.78
N ALA A 99 5.39 -8.59 -16.01
CA ALA A 99 5.78 -7.64 -17.05
C ALA A 99 6.52 -6.44 -16.44
N VAL A 100 7.32 -5.76 -17.25
CA VAL A 100 8.04 -4.53 -16.90
C VAL A 100 7.71 -3.44 -17.91
N ILE A 101 7.81 -2.18 -17.47
CA ILE A 101 7.72 -0.98 -18.30
C ILE A 101 8.89 -0.07 -17.95
N SER A 102 9.32 0.76 -18.90
CA SER A 102 10.35 1.76 -18.63
C SER A 102 9.78 2.97 -17.89
N TYR A 103 10.67 3.81 -17.35
CA TYR A 103 10.26 5.10 -16.77
C TYR A 103 9.65 6.03 -17.82
N ALA A 104 10.12 5.99 -19.07
CA ALA A 104 9.53 6.74 -20.17
C ALA A 104 8.09 6.27 -20.45
N ASP A 105 7.87 4.95 -20.55
CA ASP A 105 6.51 4.40 -20.72
C ASP A 105 5.56 4.81 -19.58
N LEU A 106 6.07 4.86 -18.35
CA LEU A 106 5.27 5.27 -17.19
C LEU A 106 4.93 6.77 -17.26
N ALA A 107 5.89 7.61 -17.64
CA ALA A 107 5.70 9.04 -17.80
C ALA A 107 4.66 9.34 -18.89
N ASP A 108 4.77 8.70 -20.06
CA ASP A 108 3.82 8.83 -21.17
C ASP A 108 2.40 8.42 -20.71
N ARG A 109 2.29 7.29 -20.00
CA ARG A 109 1.00 6.81 -19.45
C ARG A 109 0.43 7.72 -18.36
N ALA A 110 1.29 8.50 -17.69
CA ALA A 110 0.90 9.46 -16.67
C ALA A 110 0.55 10.85 -17.23
N GLY A 111 0.77 11.06 -18.53
CA GLY A 111 0.46 12.31 -19.24
C GLY A 111 1.60 13.33 -19.26
N SER A 112 2.85 12.86 -19.16
CA SER A 112 4.05 13.67 -19.41
C SER A 112 4.54 13.55 -20.85
#